data_AF-A0A7C2LFA2-F1
#
_entry.id   AF-A0A7C2LFA2-F1
#
_cell.length_a   1.000
_cell.length_b   1.000
_cell.length_c   1.000
_cell.angle_alpha   90.00
_cell.angle_beta   90.00
_cell.angle_gamma   90.00
#
_symmetry.space_group_name_H-M   'P 1'
#
loop_
_entity.id
_entity.type
_entity.pdbx_description
1 polymer ?
#
loop_
_entity_poly.entity_id
_entity_poly.type
_entity_poly.pdbx_seq_one_letter_code
_entity_poly.pdbx_strand_id
1 'polypeptide(L)'
;MVSWSTAFKKALLYVGFLIMWLIIGSVIFGVGFIVGGFEIQPGPFDTPIPTMANPLVFVVFVIIGYIVILLGTIATFFKIVAEITAEEVERRIKTSSS
;
A
#
# COMPACT_ATOMS: atom_id res chain seq x y z
N MET A 1 29.09 -9.27 6.81
CA MET A 1 28.52 -7.96 6.45
C MET A 1 27.70 -8.15 5.18
N VAL A 2 26.43 -7.76 5.19
CA VAL A 2 25.57 -7.81 4.00
C VAL A 2 26.18 -6.89 2.94
N SER A 3 26.32 -7.37 1.71
CA SER A 3 26.88 -6.54 0.63
C SER A 3 25.91 -5.41 0.30
N TRP A 4 26.43 -4.22 -0.01
CA TRP A 4 25.62 -3.07 -0.45
C TRP A 4 24.70 -3.41 -1.62
N SER A 5 25.16 -4.26 -2.54
CA SER A 5 24.37 -4.77 -3.68
C SER A 5 23.16 -5.60 -3.22
N THR A 6 23.36 -6.48 -2.23
CA THR A 6 22.26 -7.30 -1.66
C THR A 6 21.23 -6.43 -0.95
N ALA A 7 21.67 -5.43 -0.18
CA ALA A 7 20.78 -4.50 0.50
C ALA A 7 19.94 -3.67 -0.50
N PHE A 8 20.58 -3.17 -1.56
CA PHE A 8 19.89 -2.43 -2.61
C PHE A 8 18.85 -3.28 -3.34
N LYS A 9 19.17 -4.55 -3.65
CA LYS A 9 18.22 -5.47 -4.29
C LYS A 9 16.98 -5.72 -3.43
N LYS A 10 17.15 -5.90 -2.12
CA LYS A 10 16.01 -6.08 -1.19
C LYS A 10 15.19 -4.79 -1.01
N ALA A 11 15.85 -3.63 -1.01
CA ALA A 11 15.17 -2.34 -1.02
C ALA A 11 14.35 -2.11 -2.30
N LEU A 12 14.89 -2.46 -3.48
CA LEU A 12 14.17 -2.39 -4.75
C LEU A 12 12.93 -3.29 -4.75
N LEU A 13 13.06 -4.51 -4.21
CA LEU A 13 11.95 -5.43 -4.04
C LEU A 13 10.87 -4.83 -3.12
N TYR A 14 11.26 -4.24 -1.99
CA TYR A 14 10.33 -3.51 -1.11
C TYR A 14 9.58 -2.39 -1.83
N VAL A 15 10.28 -1.56 -2.64
CA VAL A 15 9.66 -0.51 -3.44
C VAL A 15 8.64 -1.07 -4.44
N GLY A 16 8.95 -2.21 -5.08
CA GLY A 16 8.00 -2.91 -5.96
C GLY A 16 6.72 -3.30 -5.23
N PHE A 17 6.83 -3.83 -4.01
CA PHE A 17 5.67 -4.15 -3.18
C PHE A 17 4.90 -2.90 -2.71
N LEU A 18 5.59 -1.80 -2.42
CA LEU A 18 4.92 -0.53 -2.10
C LEU A 18 4.04 -0.07 -3.25
N ILE A 19 4.56 -0.09 -4.48
CA ILE A 19 3.81 0.26 -5.68
C ILE A 19 2.60 -0.67 -5.84
N MET A 20 2.79 -1.98 -5.65
CA MET A 20 1.71 -2.96 -5.72
C MET A 20 0.59 -2.65 -4.71
N TRP A 21 0.93 -2.37 -3.45
CA TRP A 21 -0.07 -2.03 -2.44
C TRP A 21 -0.78 -0.70 -2.73
N LEU A 22 -0.07 0.30 -3.25
CA LEU A 22 -0.67 1.54 -3.72
C LEU A 22 -1.68 1.28 -4.85
N ILE A 23 -1.35 0.44 -5.83
CA ILE A 23 -2.27 0.06 -6.90
C ILE A 23 -3.52 -0.61 -6.33
N ILE A 24 -3.35 -1.59 -5.42
CA ILE A 24 -4.46 -2.30 -4.80
C ILE A 24 -5.37 -1.32 -4.03
N GLY A 25 -4.79 -0.43 -3.21
CA GLY A 25 -5.56 0.57 -2.48
C GLY A 25 -6.26 1.59 -3.40
N SER A 26 -5.60 2.03 -4.48
CA SER A 26 -6.20 2.90 -5.48
C SER A 26 -7.38 2.25 -6.21
N VAL A 27 -7.34 0.94 -6.47
CA VAL A 27 -8.48 0.21 -7.01
C VAL A 27 -9.65 0.25 -6.02
N ILE A 28 -9.40 0.04 -4.73
CA ILE A 28 -10.44 0.12 -3.68
C ILE A 28 -11.04 1.54 -3.63
N PHE A 29 -10.21 2.58 -3.76
CA PHE A 29 -10.69 3.97 -3.85
C PHE A 29 -11.57 4.19 -5.09
N GLY A 30 -11.15 3.66 -6.24
CA GLY A 30 -11.92 3.71 -7.48
C GLY A 30 -13.29 3.04 -7.35
N VAL A 31 -13.37 1.89 -6.67
CA VAL A 31 -14.66 1.25 -6.34
C VAL A 31 -15.49 2.17 -5.45
N GLY A 32 -14.88 2.82 -4.46
CA GLY A 32 -15.56 3.81 -3.61
C GLY A 32 -16.20 4.95 -4.41
N PHE A 33 -15.54 5.45 -5.46
CA PHE A 33 -16.10 6.45 -6.37
C PHE A 33 -17.30 5.92 -7.17
N ILE A 34 -17.20 4.70 -7.69
CA ILE A 34 -18.27 4.08 -8.48
C ILE A 34 -19.51 3.81 -7.60
N VAL A 35 -19.31 3.27 -6.40
CA VAL A 35 -20.39 2.92 -5.48
C VAL A 35 -20.96 4.17 -4.78
N GLY A 36 -20.10 5.13 -4.43
CA GLY A 36 -20.51 6.41 -3.85
C GLY A 36 -21.34 7.27 -4.81
N GLY A 37 -21.15 7.08 -6.11
CA GLY A 37 -21.93 7.71 -7.17
C GLY A 37 -21.67 9.21 -7.30
N PHE A 38 -22.08 9.76 -8.44
CA PHE A 38 -22.03 11.19 -8.72
C PHE A 38 -23.42 11.72 -8.96
N GLU A 39 -23.71 12.88 -8.39
CA GLU A 39 -24.92 13.64 -8.66
C GLU A 39 -24.59 15.10 -8.94
N ILE A 40 -25.52 15.80 -9.59
CA ILE A 40 -25.40 17.24 -9.83
C ILE A 40 -26.38 17.92 -8.90
N GLN A 41 -25.87 18.77 -8.01
CA GLN A 41 -26.70 19.62 -7.16
C GLN A 41 -26.67 21.07 -7.67
N PRO A 42 -27.78 21.83 -7.49
CA PRO A 42 -27.79 23.26 -7.79
C PRO A 42 -26.86 24.01 -6.82
N GLY A 43 -25.86 24.69 -7.37
CA GLY A 43 -24.98 25.59 -6.66
C GLY A 43 -25.50 27.03 -6.61
N PRO A 44 -24.69 27.96 -6.09
CA PRO A 44 -25.01 29.39 -6.15
C PRO A 44 -25.26 29.81 -7.61
N PHE A 45 -26.32 30.59 -7.84
CA PHE A 45 -26.74 31.04 -9.18
C PHE A 45 -27.16 29.89 -10.13
N ASP A 46 -27.73 28.80 -9.60
CA ASP A 46 -28.14 27.61 -10.37
C ASP A 46 -27.00 26.98 -11.18
N THR A 47 -25.76 27.18 -10.75
CA THR A 47 -24.61 26.54 -11.37
C THR A 47 -24.61 25.05 -11.02
N PRO A 48 -24.56 24.14 -12.00
CA PRO A 48 -24.52 22.71 -11.70
C PRO A 48 -23.18 22.34 -11.06
N ILE A 49 -23.20 21.88 -9.80
CA ILE A 49 -22.01 21.44 -9.07
C ILE A 49 -22.04 19.91 -8.96
N PRO A 50 -21.02 19.20 -9.51
CA PRO A 50 -20.89 17.77 -9.29
C PRO A 50 -20.54 17.52 -7.83
N THR A 51 -21.31 16.65 -7.18
CA THR A 51 -21.11 16.22 -5.80
C THR A 51 -21.23 14.71 -5.69
N MET A 52 -20.78 14.15 -4.57
CA MET A 52 -20.92 12.73 -4.26
C MET A 52 -22.34 12.46 -3.80
N ALA A 53 -23.02 11.50 -4.43
CA ALA A 53 -24.37 11.11 -4.03
C ALA A 53 -24.38 10.45 -2.65
N ASN A 54 -23.34 9.67 -2.33
CA ASN A 54 -23.16 9.06 -1.02
C ASN A 54 -21.72 9.25 -0.52
N PRO A 55 -21.42 10.43 0.09
CA PRO A 55 -20.07 10.75 0.54
C PRO A 55 -19.61 9.83 1.67
N LEU A 56 -20.54 9.31 2.49
CA LEU A 56 -20.19 8.43 3.60
C LEU A 56 -19.70 7.06 3.09
N VAL A 57 -20.35 6.50 2.07
CA VAL A 57 -19.89 5.29 1.40
C VAL A 57 -18.50 5.52 0.79
N PHE A 58 -18.30 6.62 0.06
CA PHE A 58 -16.99 6.96 -0.50
C PHE A 58 -15.89 6.99 0.58
N VAL A 59 -16.13 7.69 1.70
CA VAL A 59 -15.19 7.79 2.82
C VAL A 59 -14.86 6.41 3.41
N VAL A 60 -15.84 5.50 3.54
CA VAL A 60 -15.59 4.15 4.04
C VAL A 60 -14.60 3.39 3.14
N PHE A 61 -14.78 3.46 1.82
CA PHE A 61 -13.84 2.82 0.88
C PHE A 61 -12.45 3.44 0.92
N VAL A 62 -12.35 4.77 1.10
CA VAL A 62 -11.06 5.46 1.29
C VAL A 62 -10.36 4.97 2.57
N ILE A 63 -11.10 4.82 3.67
CA ILE A 63 -10.52 4.31 4.92
C ILE A 63 -10.05 2.86 4.73
N ILE A 64 -10.85 2.01 4.10
CA ILE A 64 -10.50 0.60 3.87
C ILE A 64 -9.26 0.49 2.98
N GLY A 65 -9.22 1.19 1.84
CA GLY A 65 -8.06 1.13 0.95
C GLY A 65 -6.79 1.67 1.61
N TYR A 66 -6.90 2.70 2.44
CA TYR A 66 -5.77 3.21 3.22
C TYR A 66 -5.26 2.18 4.24
N ILE A 67 -6.16 1.51 4.96
CA ILE A 67 -5.80 0.44 5.90
C ILE A 67 -5.09 -0.70 5.16
N VAL A 68 -5.58 -1.10 3.99
CA VAL A 68 -4.95 -2.15 3.16
C VAL A 68 -3.54 -1.74 2.73
N ILE A 69 -3.35 -0.51 2.25
CA ILE A 69 -2.02 0.00 1.90
C ILE A 69 -1.07 -0.06 3.10
N LEU A 70 -1.54 0.44 4.25
CA LEU A 70 -0.73 0.54 5.47
C LEU A 70 -0.34 -0.84 6.00
N LEU A 71 -1.31 -1.75 6.15
CA LEU A 71 -1.07 -3.10 6.63
C LEU A 71 -0.22 -3.91 5.65
N GLY A 72 -0.47 -3.80 4.35
CA GLY A 72 0.32 -4.46 3.31
C GLY A 72 1.78 -3.99 3.31
N THR A 73 1.99 -2.68 3.46
CA THR A 73 3.33 -2.09 3.57
C THR A 73 4.07 -2.61 4.79
N ILE A 74 3.44 -2.58 5.96
CA ILE A 74 4.01 -3.07 7.22
C ILE A 74 4.33 -4.57 7.15
N ALA A 75 3.40 -5.37 6.61
CA ALA A 75 3.61 -6.80 6.44
C ALA A 75 4.80 -7.12 5.52
N THR A 76 4.92 -6.39 4.41
CA THR A 76 6.05 -6.54 3.47
C THR A 76 7.37 -6.16 4.15
N PHE A 77 7.37 -5.04 4.90
CA PHE A 77 8.55 -4.60 5.64
C PHE A 77 9.03 -5.67 6.63
N PHE A 78 8.12 -6.19 7.47
CA PHE A 78 8.46 -7.24 8.43
C PHE A 78 8.98 -8.50 7.75
N LYS A 79 8.36 -8.91 6.63
CA LYS A 79 8.80 -10.08 5.87
C LYS A 79 10.24 -9.91 5.37
N ILE A 80 10.56 -8.77 4.76
CA ILE A 80 11.89 -8.52 4.22
C ILE A 80 12.94 -8.47 5.34
N VAL A 81 12.63 -7.83 6.46
CA VAL A 81 13.52 -7.78 7.63
C VAL A 81 13.75 -9.18 8.19
N ALA A 82 12.69 -9.98 8.37
CA ALA A 82 12.79 -11.35 8.86
C ALA A 82 13.66 -12.23 7.95
N GLU A 83 13.49 -12.12 6.63
CA GLU A 83 14.33 -12.83 5.65
C GLU A 83 15.80 -12.41 5.74
N ILE A 84 16.09 -11.11 5.87
CA ILE A 84 17.47 -10.61 6.04
C ILE A 84 18.09 -11.17 7.33
N THR A 85 17.34 -11.15 8.44
CA THR A 85 17.83 -11.64 9.72
C THR A 85 18.10 -13.15 9.66
N ALA A 86 17.20 -13.93 9.06
CA ALA A 86 17.38 -15.37 8.90
C ALA A 86 18.61 -15.71 8.04
N GLU A 87 18.79 -15.03 6.91
CA GLU A 87 19.95 -15.22 6.03
C GLU A 87 21.28 -14.91 6.74
N GLU A 88 21.34 -13.84 7.54
CA GLU A 88 22.55 -13.47 8.27
C GLU A 88 22.85 -14.46 9.41
N VAL A 89 21.83 -14.96 10.11
CA VAL A 89 21.99 -15.99 11.14
C VAL A 89 22.51 -17.30 10.53
N GLU A 90 21.90 -17.76 9.43
CA GLU A 90 22.33 -18.97 8.73
C GLU A 90 23.78 -18.86 8.24
N ARG A 91 24.15 -17.70 7.68
CA ARG A 91 25.52 -17.42 7.23
C ARG A 91 26.53 -17.51 8.36
N ARG A 92 26.22 -16.98 9.54
CA ARG A 92 27.12 -17.03 10.70
C ARG A 92 27.32 -18.44 11.24
N ILE A 93 26.24 -19.24 11.27
CA ILE A 93 26.31 -20.64 11.69
C ILE A 93 27.20 -21.45 10.75
N LYS A 94 27.08 -21.25 9.43
CA LYS A 94 27.92 -21.93 8.44
C LYS A 94 29.40 -21.55 8.53
N THR A 95 29.71 -20.28 8.80
CA THR A 95 31.10 -19.83 8.95
C THR A 95 31.73 -20.29 10.27
N SER A 96 30.96 -20.52 11.34
CA SER A 96 31.52 -21.01 12.62
C SER A 96 31.73 -22.52 12.66
N SER A 97 31.22 -23.27 11.69
CA SER A 97 31.35 -24.73 11.60
C SER A 97 32.39 -25.20 10.58
N SER A 98 33.05 -24.28 9.87
CA SER A 98 34.22 -24.53 9.01
C SER A 98 35.51 -24.08 9.69
#